data_AF-K1TM37-F1
#
_entry.id   AF-K1TM37-F1
#
_cell.length_a   1.000
_cell.length_b   1.000
_cell.length_c   1.000
_cell.angle_alpha   90.00
_cell.angle_beta   90.00
_cell.angle_gamma   90.00
#
_symmetry.space_group_name_H-M   'P 1'
#
loop_
_entity.id
_entity.type
_entity.pdbx_description
1 polymer ?
#
loop_
_entity_poly.entity_id
_entity_poly.type
_entity_poly.pdbx_seq_one_letter_code
_entity_poly.pdbx_strand_id
1 'polypeptide(L)'
;MKPGDYVFIQFGHNDEKSMPDRHTDPGSTFDANLARYVNETRAKGGIPVLFNAVVRRCYYSAELKNDDDEKLRNKVYDGREQINSDTLIDTHGAYVITPRNVAKQLNVPFVDATRITHDIETGMGIEGSRKLHMWFMPGENPQVPKGKKDNTHYNVYGARVVAGALADAVAEQVPALKSHVCHYDYVVSAEGRGNFMDLQKAVDAVPVGKKAVIRILGGEWKKPIIAKGKKIKFVKSFGAKIK
;
A
#
# COMPACT_ATOMS: atom_id res chain seq x y z
N MET A 1 -4.83 -21.74 4.16
CA MET A 1 -4.90 -21.12 5.51
C MET A 1 -4.99 -22.24 6.54
N LYS A 2 -4.31 -22.08 7.67
CA LYS A 2 -4.32 -22.96 8.83
C LYS A 2 -4.83 -22.19 10.05
N PRO A 3 -5.32 -22.87 11.10
CA PRO A 3 -5.69 -22.21 12.34
C PRO A 3 -4.54 -21.35 12.91
N GLY A 4 -4.85 -20.16 13.38
CA GLY A 4 -3.89 -19.17 13.86
C GLY A 4 -3.32 -18.22 12.78
N ASP A 5 -3.57 -18.47 11.50
CA ASP A 5 -3.23 -17.53 10.42
C ASP A 5 -4.06 -16.24 10.53
N TYR A 6 -3.45 -15.10 10.25
CA TYR A 6 -4.14 -13.81 10.15
C TYR A 6 -4.65 -13.58 8.73
N VAL A 7 -5.86 -13.01 8.61
CA VAL A 7 -6.42 -12.59 7.32
C VAL A 7 -6.73 -11.10 7.38
N PHE A 8 -5.94 -10.31 6.65
CA PHE A 8 -6.16 -8.89 6.45
C PHE A 8 -7.17 -8.69 5.31
N ILE A 9 -8.30 -8.07 5.62
CA ILE A 9 -9.44 -7.91 4.71
C ILE A 9 -9.61 -6.41 4.41
N GLN A 10 -9.41 -6.01 3.16
CA GLN A 10 -9.49 -4.62 2.71
C GLN A 10 -10.22 -4.52 1.37
N PHE A 11 -11.35 -3.81 1.35
CA PHE A 11 -12.19 -3.58 0.16
C PHE A 11 -12.74 -2.14 0.16
N GLY A 12 -13.42 -1.73 -0.93
CA GLY A 12 -14.05 -0.41 -1.06
C GLY A 12 -13.93 0.21 -2.46
N HIS A 13 -12.70 0.33 -3.01
CA HIS A 13 -12.45 1.05 -4.28
C HIS A 13 -13.26 0.57 -5.49
N ASN A 14 -13.56 -0.73 -5.57
CA ASN A 14 -14.29 -1.30 -6.71
C ASN A 14 -15.78 -1.47 -6.39
N ASP A 15 -16.11 -1.59 -5.11
CA ASP A 15 -17.46 -1.72 -4.59
C ASP A 15 -18.31 -0.47 -4.87
N GLU A 16 -17.68 0.70 -4.92
CA GLU A 16 -18.35 1.99 -5.22
C GLU A 16 -18.71 2.22 -6.68
N LYS A 17 -18.26 1.34 -7.58
CA LYS A 17 -18.42 1.55 -9.02
C LYS A 17 -19.75 1.01 -9.49
N SER A 18 -20.43 1.74 -10.36
CA SER A 18 -21.74 1.39 -10.91
C SER A 18 -21.82 0.10 -11.73
N MET A 19 -20.70 -0.59 -11.96
CA MET A 19 -20.68 -1.85 -12.72
C MET A 19 -21.32 -2.97 -11.89
N PRO A 20 -22.39 -3.64 -12.38
CA PRO A 20 -23.16 -4.59 -11.57
C PRO A 20 -22.39 -5.81 -11.06
N ASP A 21 -21.29 -6.20 -11.72
CA ASP A 21 -20.45 -7.33 -11.33
C ASP A 21 -19.50 -7.02 -10.16
N ARG A 22 -19.42 -5.75 -9.74
CA ARG A 22 -18.49 -5.26 -8.71
C ARG A 22 -19.16 -4.38 -7.66
N HIS A 23 -20.26 -3.72 -8.00
CA HIS A 23 -20.98 -2.80 -7.11
C HIS A 23 -21.52 -3.52 -5.86
N THR A 24 -21.35 -2.90 -4.70
CA THR A 24 -22.05 -3.31 -3.46
C THR A 24 -22.45 -2.07 -2.66
N ASP A 25 -23.55 -2.11 -1.91
CA ASP A 25 -24.11 -0.94 -1.23
C ASP A 25 -23.74 -0.94 0.27
N PRO A 26 -23.17 0.16 0.79
CA PRO A 26 -22.97 0.39 2.22
C PRO A 26 -24.29 0.31 3.00
N GLY A 27 -24.25 -0.31 4.18
CA GLY A 27 -25.43 -0.62 4.99
C GLY A 27 -26.20 -1.87 4.53
N SER A 28 -25.76 -2.55 3.46
CA SER A 28 -26.40 -3.77 2.97
C SER A 28 -25.41 -4.79 2.40
N THR A 29 -25.26 -4.89 1.07
CA THR A 29 -24.47 -5.95 0.41
C THR A 29 -22.98 -5.83 0.70
N PHE A 30 -22.45 -4.61 0.87
CA PHE A 30 -21.06 -4.42 1.25
C PHE A 30 -20.78 -4.97 2.66
N ASP A 31 -21.62 -4.60 3.64
CA ASP A 31 -21.54 -5.04 5.03
C ASP A 31 -21.66 -6.56 5.13
N ALA A 32 -22.62 -7.14 4.40
CA ALA A 32 -22.85 -8.58 4.36
C ALA A 32 -21.61 -9.33 3.82
N ASN A 33 -20.97 -8.80 2.78
CA ASN A 33 -19.74 -9.39 2.23
C ASN A 33 -18.57 -9.31 3.21
N LEU A 34 -18.36 -8.16 3.87
CA LEU A 34 -17.32 -8.02 4.90
C LEU A 34 -17.55 -8.97 6.07
N ALA A 35 -18.80 -9.06 6.54
CA ALA A 35 -19.18 -9.98 7.61
C ALA A 35 -18.97 -11.44 7.21
N ARG A 36 -19.27 -11.79 5.96
CA ARG A 36 -19.01 -13.11 5.40
C ARG A 36 -17.52 -13.46 5.42
N TYR A 37 -16.64 -12.57 4.95
CA TYR A 37 -15.19 -12.82 5.00
C TYR A 37 -14.66 -13.02 6.42
N VAL A 38 -15.17 -12.25 7.39
CA VAL A 38 -14.85 -12.42 8.82
C VAL A 38 -15.29 -13.80 9.32
N ASN A 39 -16.53 -14.19 9.05
CA ASN A 39 -17.10 -15.44 9.52
C ASN A 39 -16.43 -16.66 8.88
N GLU A 40 -16.19 -16.65 7.57
CA GLU A 40 -15.48 -17.72 6.87
C GLU A 40 -14.02 -17.85 7.33
N THR A 41 -13.37 -16.75 7.69
CA THR A 41 -12.02 -16.76 8.29
C THR A 41 -12.04 -17.47 9.64
N ARG A 42 -12.97 -17.09 10.53
CA ARG A 42 -13.14 -17.72 11.85
C ARG A 42 -13.48 -19.20 11.76
N ALA A 43 -14.36 -19.59 10.82
CA ALA A 43 -14.74 -20.98 10.60
C ALA A 43 -13.55 -21.90 10.26
N LYS A 44 -12.47 -21.34 9.71
CA LYS A 44 -11.22 -22.04 9.40
C LYS A 44 -10.14 -21.87 10.49
N GLY A 45 -10.50 -21.29 11.64
CA GLY A 45 -9.59 -21.01 12.76
C GLY A 45 -8.64 -19.83 12.55
N GLY A 46 -8.85 -19.02 11.51
CA GLY A 46 -8.05 -17.83 11.24
C GLY A 46 -8.50 -16.62 12.08
N ILE A 47 -7.65 -15.60 12.12
CA ILE A 47 -7.87 -14.35 12.84
C ILE A 47 -8.12 -13.23 11.82
N PRO A 48 -9.37 -12.79 11.63
CA PRO A 48 -9.69 -11.71 10.69
C PRO A 48 -9.33 -10.35 11.28
N VAL A 49 -8.85 -9.45 10.42
CA VAL A 49 -8.56 -8.05 10.72
C VAL A 49 -9.09 -7.22 9.56
N LEU A 50 -9.96 -6.26 9.85
CA LEU A 50 -10.61 -5.43 8.84
C LEU A 50 -9.87 -4.12 8.63
N PHE A 51 -9.90 -3.64 7.39
CA PHE A 51 -9.38 -2.35 6.98
C PHE A 51 -10.46 -1.65 6.16
N ASN A 52 -10.52 -0.32 6.21
CA ASN A 52 -11.15 0.46 5.14
C ASN A 52 -10.16 0.66 3.98
N ALA A 53 -10.65 1.20 2.87
CA ALA A 53 -9.84 1.46 1.69
C ALA A 53 -8.74 2.51 1.97
N VAL A 54 -7.61 2.43 1.25
CA VAL A 54 -6.69 3.57 1.16
C VAL A 54 -7.37 4.73 0.43
N VAL A 55 -6.90 5.96 0.61
CA VAL A 55 -7.45 7.11 -0.14
C VAL A 55 -7.04 7.07 -1.61
N ARG A 56 -7.89 7.66 -2.46
CA ARG A 56 -7.50 8.10 -3.79
C ARG A 56 -6.87 9.48 -3.72
N ARG A 57 -5.81 9.72 -4.51
CA ARG A 57 -5.20 11.04 -4.60
C ARG A 57 -6.10 12.01 -5.39
N CYS A 58 -6.94 12.76 -4.70
CA CYS A 58 -7.89 13.67 -5.32
C CYS A 58 -7.81 15.08 -4.71
N TYR A 59 -7.49 16.07 -5.55
CA TYR A 59 -7.47 17.50 -5.20
C TYR A 59 -8.39 18.34 -6.10
N TYR A 60 -9.26 17.66 -6.85
CA TYR A 60 -10.19 18.30 -7.76
C TYR A 60 -11.59 17.73 -7.58
N SER A 61 -12.56 18.61 -7.50
CA SER A 61 -13.97 18.25 -7.50
C SER A 61 -14.74 19.17 -8.43
N ALA A 62 -15.46 18.60 -9.38
CA ALA A 62 -16.44 19.33 -10.18
C ALA A 62 -17.81 19.49 -9.47
N GLU A 63 -17.88 19.20 -8.15
CA GLU A 63 -19.05 19.08 -7.23
C GLU A 63 -19.34 17.66 -6.68
N LEU A 64 -18.33 16.76 -6.64
CA LEU A 64 -18.33 15.41 -6.05
C LEU A 64 -19.45 14.47 -6.55
N LYS A 65 -19.41 14.14 -7.86
CA LYS A 65 -19.70 12.76 -8.27
C LYS A 65 -18.42 11.95 -8.08
N ASN A 66 -18.54 10.71 -7.58
CA ASN A 66 -17.45 9.74 -7.52
C ASN A 66 -16.96 9.46 -8.95
N ASP A 67 -16.11 10.35 -9.47
CA ASP A 67 -15.57 10.21 -10.80
C ASP A 67 -14.60 9.03 -10.78
N ASP A 68 -14.90 8.09 -11.66
CA ASP A 68 -14.15 6.87 -11.86
C ASP A 68 -12.79 7.22 -12.49
N ASP A 69 -11.79 7.47 -11.62
CA ASP A 69 -10.39 7.68 -12.01
C ASP A 69 -9.81 6.49 -12.81
N GLU A 70 -10.50 5.34 -12.88
CA GLU A 70 -10.13 4.32 -13.86
C GLU A 70 -10.21 4.82 -15.30
N LYS A 71 -11.10 5.76 -15.60
CA LYS A 71 -11.17 6.40 -16.93
C LYS A 71 -9.89 7.17 -17.26
N LEU A 72 -9.12 7.57 -16.25
CA LEU A 72 -7.82 8.22 -16.43
C LEU A 72 -6.67 7.21 -16.64
N ARG A 73 -6.85 5.92 -16.31
CA ARG A 73 -5.77 4.91 -16.42
C ARG A 73 -5.27 4.71 -17.83
N ASN A 74 -6.14 4.88 -18.82
CA ASN A 74 -5.84 4.74 -20.24
C ASN A 74 -5.55 6.08 -20.92
N LYS A 75 -5.60 7.20 -20.18
CA LYS A 75 -5.21 8.50 -20.74
C LYS A 75 -3.70 8.60 -20.84
N VAL A 76 -3.24 9.07 -22.00
CA VAL A 76 -1.86 9.49 -22.19
C VAL A 76 -1.62 10.72 -21.33
N TYR A 77 -0.41 10.85 -20.78
CA TYR A 77 0.01 12.03 -20.03
C TYR A 77 -0.19 13.29 -20.88
N ASP A 78 -1.09 14.17 -20.47
CA ASP A 78 -1.48 15.40 -21.18
C ASP A 78 -0.85 16.66 -20.58
N GLY A 79 0.00 16.50 -19.56
CA GLY A 79 0.68 17.60 -18.87
C GLY A 79 -0.22 18.42 -17.93
N ARG A 80 -1.51 18.10 -17.81
CA ARG A 80 -2.45 18.94 -17.05
C ARG A 80 -2.95 18.20 -15.81
N GLU A 81 -2.69 18.77 -14.64
CA GLU A 81 -3.36 18.39 -13.41
C GLU A 81 -4.51 19.34 -13.12
N GLN A 82 -5.68 18.80 -12.81
CA GLN A 82 -6.81 19.59 -12.33
C GLN A 82 -6.73 19.60 -10.82
N ILE A 83 -6.73 20.80 -10.23
CA ILE A 83 -6.66 21.05 -8.79
C ILE A 83 -7.59 22.23 -8.52
N ASN A 84 -8.51 22.08 -7.57
CA ASN A 84 -9.32 23.18 -7.04
C ASN A 84 -9.57 23.08 -5.52
N SER A 85 -8.86 22.17 -4.84
CA SER A 85 -8.81 22.08 -3.40
C SER A 85 -7.36 21.97 -2.93
N ASP A 86 -7.05 22.68 -1.85
CA ASP A 86 -5.76 22.61 -1.18
C ASP A 86 -5.66 21.39 -0.23
N THR A 87 -6.77 20.69 -0.04
CA THR A 87 -6.89 19.50 0.82
C THR A 87 -7.32 18.29 0.02
N LEU A 88 -6.93 17.10 0.49
CA LEU A 88 -7.36 15.86 -0.13
C LEU A 88 -8.88 15.69 0.02
N ILE A 89 -9.56 15.37 -1.08
CA ILE A 89 -11.01 15.20 -1.10
C ILE A 89 -11.35 13.72 -0.95
N ASP A 90 -12.29 13.40 -0.06
CA ASP A 90 -12.82 12.04 0.08
C ASP A 90 -13.64 11.65 -1.16
N THR A 91 -13.29 10.51 -1.75
CA THR A 91 -13.96 9.91 -2.92
C THR A 91 -14.70 8.62 -2.59
N HIS A 92 -14.71 8.19 -1.33
CA HIS A 92 -15.21 6.89 -0.89
C HIS A 92 -16.43 7.00 0.04
N GLY A 93 -16.70 8.16 0.64
CA GLY A 93 -17.93 8.41 1.40
C GLY A 93 -18.26 7.29 2.41
N ALA A 94 -19.44 6.69 2.30
CA ALA A 94 -19.90 5.65 3.23
C ALA A 94 -19.03 4.38 3.26
N TYR A 95 -18.24 4.10 2.20
CA TYR A 95 -17.31 2.96 2.18
C TYR A 95 -16.13 3.14 3.15
N VAL A 96 -15.85 4.37 3.61
CA VAL A 96 -14.82 4.65 4.63
C VAL A 96 -15.27 4.16 6.02
N ILE A 97 -16.55 4.31 6.32
CA ILE A 97 -17.12 4.08 7.65
C ILE A 97 -17.59 2.64 7.83
N THR A 98 -18.13 2.04 6.77
CA THR A 98 -18.76 0.72 6.82
C THR A 98 -17.85 -0.39 7.38
N PRO A 99 -16.58 -0.53 6.94
CA PRO A 99 -15.69 -1.56 7.49
C PRO A 99 -15.43 -1.41 8.99
N ARG A 100 -15.41 -0.17 9.51
CA ARG A 100 -15.28 0.10 10.95
C ARG A 100 -16.50 -0.37 11.72
N ASN A 101 -17.70 -0.11 11.18
CA ASN A 101 -18.96 -0.53 11.81
C ASN A 101 -19.07 -2.05 11.87
N VAL A 102 -18.76 -2.74 10.76
CA VAL A 102 -18.73 -4.21 10.72
C VAL A 102 -17.69 -4.77 11.69
N ALA A 103 -16.49 -4.17 11.75
CA ALA A 103 -15.45 -4.60 12.67
C ALA A 103 -15.89 -4.49 14.14
N LYS A 104 -16.54 -3.37 14.49
CA LYS A 104 -17.12 -3.17 15.82
C LYS A 104 -18.23 -4.18 16.11
N GLN A 105 -19.17 -4.39 15.18
CA GLN A 105 -20.29 -5.32 15.34
C GLN A 105 -19.82 -6.76 15.55
N LEU A 106 -18.81 -7.19 14.80
CA LEU A 106 -18.28 -8.55 14.86
C LEU A 106 -17.14 -8.72 15.85
N ASN A 107 -16.76 -7.65 16.56
CA ASN A 107 -15.65 -7.61 17.50
C ASN A 107 -14.35 -8.18 16.91
N VAL A 108 -13.87 -7.54 15.83
CA VAL A 108 -12.57 -7.86 15.20
C VAL A 108 -11.69 -6.62 15.15
N PRO A 109 -10.35 -6.78 15.15
CA PRO A 109 -9.44 -5.65 15.00
C PRO A 109 -9.71 -4.86 13.72
N PHE A 110 -9.59 -3.53 13.81
CA PHE A 110 -9.82 -2.60 12.70
C PHE A 110 -8.63 -1.66 12.50
N VAL A 111 -8.14 -1.57 11.26
CA VAL A 111 -7.09 -0.63 10.86
C VAL A 111 -7.67 0.43 9.93
N ASP A 112 -7.53 1.70 10.32
CA ASP A 112 -8.03 2.86 9.59
C ASP A 112 -7.07 3.30 8.48
N ALA A 113 -6.98 2.49 7.42
CA ALA A 113 -6.11 2.76 6.28
C ALA A 113 -6.46 4.07 5.56
N THR A 114 -7.74 4.47 5.53
CA THR A 114 -8.16 5.76 4.96
C THR A 114 -7.48 6.91 5.69
N ARG A 115 -7.59 6.97 7.02
CA ARG A 115 -6.94 8.03 7.81
C ARG A 115 -5.42 8.02 7.64
N ILE A 116 -4.80 6.85 7.75
CA ILE A 116 -3.33 6.71 7.65
C ILE A 116 -2.84 7.24 6.29
N THR A 117 -3.50 6.83 5.20
CA THR A 117 -3.07 7.24 3.86
C THR A 117 -3.45 8.69 3.54
N HIS A 118 -4.59 9.19 4.06
CA HIS A 118 -4.93 10.60 4.02
C HIS A 118 -3.83 11.47 4.64
N ASP A 119 -3.36 11.11 5.83
CA ASP A 119 -2.34 11.87 6.56
C ASP A 119 -0.98 11.85 5.82
N ILE A 120 -0.63 10.72 5.20
CA ILE A 120 0.58 10.60 4.36
C ILE A 120 0.49 11.51 3.14
N GLU A 121 -0.61 11.42 2.37
CA GLU A 121 -0.80 12.21 1.16
C GLU A 121 -0.81 13.71 1.47
N THR A 122 -1.55 14.11 2.52
CA THR A 122 -1.66 15.50 2.98
C THR A 122 -0.31 16.02 3.45
N GLY A 123 0.43 15.23 4.24
CA GLY A 123 1.76 15.62 4.73
C GLY A 123 2.81 15.79 3.62
N MET A 124 2.63 15.11 2.48
CA MET A 124 3.46 15.29 1.29
C MET A 124 2.99 16.44 0.39
N GLY A 125 1.77 16.94 0.60
CA GLY A 125 1.14 17.97 -0.23
C GLY A 125 0.85 17.51 -1.66
N ILE A 126 0.26 18.40 -2.45
CA ILE A 126 -0.18 18.11 -3.82
C ILE A 126 0.97 17.58 -4.69
N GLU A 127 2.10 18.29 -4.75
CA GLU A 127 3.19 17.89 -5.64
C GLU A 127 3.97 16.68 -5.13
N GLY A 128 4.26 16.65 -3.82
CA GLY A 128 5.03 15.57 -3.22
C GLY A 128 4.30 14.23 -3.28
N SER A 129 2.99 14.23 -3.06
CA SER A 129 2.16 13.02 -3.09
C SER A 129 2.16 12.32 -4.45
N ARG A 130 2.41 13.02 -5.57
CA ARG A 130 2.57 12.41 -6.91
C ARG A 130 3.58 11.25 -6.88
N LYS A 131 4.64 11.37 -6.07
CA LYS A 131 5.70 10.36 -5.94
C LYS A 131 5.20 9.01 -5.42
N LEU A 132 4.07 8.96 -4.72
CA LEU A 132 3.50 7.69 -4.22
C LEU A 132 2.85 6.88 -5.35
N HIS A 133 2.36 7.57 -6.37
CA HIS A 133 1.46 6.99 -7.38
C HIS A 133 2.15 6.67 -8.69
N MET A 134 1.42 6.04 -9.60
CA MET A 134 1.85 5.75 -10.98
C MET A 134 1.83 7.02 -11.85
N TRP A 135 2.55 8.03 -11.39
CA TRP A 135 2.79 9.31 -12.05
C TRP A 135 4.19 9.30 -12.67
N PHE A 136 4.24 9.19 -14.01
CA PHE A 136 5.47 9.18 -14.78
C PHE A 136 5.32 10.12 -15.98
N MET A 137 6.33 10.95 -16.20
CA MET A 137 6.48 11.71 -17.42
C MET A 137 6.84 10.77 -18.60
N PRO A 138 6.57 11.17 -19.85
CA PRO A 138 7.08 10.44 -21.01
C PRO A 138 8.59 10.18 -20.90
N GLY A 139 9.00 8.93 -21.10
CA GLY A 139 10.39 8.48 -21.02
C GLY A 139 10.92 8.15 -19.61
N GLU A 140 10.22 8.46 -18.53
CA GLU A 140 10.72 8.18 -17.16
C GLU A 140 10.66 6.70 -16.77
N ASN A 141 9.67 5.97 -17.27
CA ASN A 141 9.50 4.55 -16.97
C ASN A 141 9.36 3.75 -18.27
N PRO A 142 10.29 2.82 -18.57
CA PRO A 142 10.24 2.00 -19.78
C PRO A 142 8.96 1.17 -19.95
N GLN A 143 8.26 0.83 -18.86
CA GLN A 143 7.00 0.08 -18.91
C GLN A 143 5.80 0.96 -19.34
N VAL A 144 5.91 2.28 -19.17
CA VAL A 144 4.92 3.28 -19.60
C VAL A 144 5.64 4.40 -20.35
N PRO A 145 6.19 4.13 -21.55
CA PRO A 145 7.09 5.06 -22.24
C PRO A 145 6.42 6.39 -22.62
N LYS A 146 5.09 6.39 -22.77
CA LYS A 146 4.27 7.59 -23.02
C LYS A 146 3.93 8.39 -21.75
N GLY A 147 4.48 7.99 -20.61
CA GLY A 147 4.06 8.49 -19.30
C GLY A 147 2.75 7.86 -18.84
N LYS A 148 2.40 8.12 -17.58
CA LYS A 148 1.13 7.70 -16.97
C LYS A 148 0.75 8.69 -15.88
N LYS A 149 -0.55 8.93 -15.74
CA LYS A 149 -1.12 9.74 -14.66
C LYS A 149 -2.28 8.97 -14.04
N ASP A 150 -2.04 8.40 -12.86
CA ASP A 150 -2.97 7.52 -12.18
C ASP A 150 -2.88 7.81 -10.69
N ASN A 151 -3.99 8.23 -10.09
CA ASN A 151 -4.09 8.70 -8.71
C ASN A 151 -4.56 7.61 -7.73
N THR A 152 -4.80 6.39 -8.22
CA THR A 152 -5.29 5.28 -7.41
C THR A 152 -4.19 4.26 -7.13
N HIS A 153 -3.37 3.95 -8.14
CA HIS A 153 -2.35 2.93 -7.97
C HIS A 153 -1.03 3.50 -7.49
N TYR A 154 -0.54 2.93 -6.40
CA TYR A 154 0.82 3.19 -5.95
C TYR A 154 1.85 2.60 -6.91
N ASN A 155 2.95 3.31 -7.06
CA ASN A 155 4.19 2.74 -7.57
C ASN A 155 4.91 1.94 -6.45
N VAL A 156 6.06 1.34 -6.76
CA VAL A 156 6.83 0.54 -5.77
C VAL A 156 7.20 1.34 -4.52
N TYR A 157 7.52 2.63 -4.67
CA TYR A 157 7.85 3.51 -3.54
C TYR A 157 6.62 3.76 -2.66
N GLY A 158 5.50 4.21 -3.25
CA GLY A 158 4.27 4.48 -2.51
C GLY A 158 3.71 3.25 -1.82
N ALA A 159 3.71 2.10 -2.50
CA ALA A 159 3.22 0.84 -1.95
C ALA A 159 4.03 0.44 -0.70
N ARG A 160 5.34 0.72 -0.68
CA ARG A 160 6.19 0.44 0.47
C ARG A 160 5.95 1.39 1.63
N VAL A 161 5.80 2.70 1.35
CA VAL A 161 5.50 3.71 2.37
C VAL A 161 4.19 3.35 3.07
N VAL A 162 3.14 3.08 2.29
CA VAL A 162 1.82 2.72 2.81
C VAL A 162 1.86 1.37 3.53
N ALA A 163 2.47 0.34 2.96
CA ALA A 163 2.57 -0.97 3.61
C ALA A 163 3.33 -0.91 4.95
N GLY A 164 4.35 -0.07 5.07
CA GLY A 164 5.06 0.17 6.32
C GLY A 164 4.14 0.77 7.39
N ALA A 165 3.43 1.86 7.05
CA ALA A 165 2.51 2.52 7.97
C ALA A 165 1.32 1.63 8.38
N LEU A 166 0.79 0.83 7.44
CA LEU A 166 -0.27 -0.13 7.75
C LEU A 166 0.24 -1.27 8.63
N ALA A 167 1.48 -1.74 8.44
CA ALA A 167 2.07 -2.75 9.31
C ALA A 167 2.23 -2.25 10.76
N ASP A 168 2.61 -0.98 10.94
CA ASP A 168 2.66 -0.34 12.27
C ASP A 168 1.28 -0.29 12.92
N ALA A 169 0.27 0.16 12.17
CA ALA A 169 -1.11 0.19 12.67
C ALA A 169 -1.64 -1.20 13.00
N VAL A 170 -1.29 -2.23 12.21
CA VAL A 170 -1.61 -3.62 12.54
C VAL A 170 -0.97 -4.04 13.86
N ALA A 171 0.29 -3.70 14.12
CA ALA A 171 0.95 -4.03 15.38
C ALA A 171 0.32 -3.36 16.61
N GLU A 172 -0.31 -2.19 16.44
CA GLU A 172 -1.09 -1.54 17.49
C GLU A 172 -2.42 -2.25 17.75
N GLN A 173 -3.14 -2.63 16.68
CA GLN A 173 -4.46 -3.27 16.78
C GLN A 173 -4.37 -4.77 17.10
N VAL A 174 -3.24 -5.39 16.81
CA VAL A 174 -2.97 -6.82 17.01
C VAL A 174 -1.62 -6.96 17.72
N PRO A 175 -1.57 -6.81 19.06
CA PRO A 175 -0.31 -6.80 19.80
C PRO A 175 0.56 -8.04 19.61
N ALA A 176 -0.06 -9.19 19.33
CA ALA A 176 0.64 -10.43 19.02
C ALA A 176 1.53 -10.34 17.76
N LEU A 177 1.26 -9.41 16.85
CA LEU A 177 2.06 -9.18 15.64
C LEU A 177 3.18 -8.15 15.83
N LYS A 178 3.23 -7.44 16.97
CA LYS A 178 4.18 -6.34 17.20
C LYS A 178 5.64 -6.76 17.07
N SER A 179 6.01 -7.93 17.58
CA SER A 179 7.38 -8.47 17.46
C SER A 179 7.74 -8.94 16.05
N HIS A 180 6.78 -9.01 15.14
CA HIS A 180 6.97 -9.49 13.77
C HIS A 180 7.08 -8.36 12.75
N VAL A 181 6.71 -7.12 13.10
CA VAL A 181 6.89 -5.96 12.22
C VAL A 181 8.38 -5.64 12.09
N CYS A 182 8.80 -5.48 10.84
CA CYS A 182 10.20 -5.25 10.49
C CYS A 182 10.30 -4.07 9.52
N HIS A 183 11.10 -3.06 9.87
CA HIS A 183 11.42 -1.95 8.98
C HIS A 183 12.78 -2.13 8.33
N TYR A 184 12.84 -1.81 7.04
CA TYR A 184 14.05 -1.93 6.24
C TYR A 184 14.01 -0.93 5.08
N ASP A 185 15.15 -0.35 4.76
CA ASP A 185 15.29 0.66 3.70
C ASP A 185 15.24 0.00 2.33
N TYR A 186 15.86 -1.19 2.18
CA TYR A 186 15.88 -1.94 0.93
C TYR A 186 15.61 -3.43 1.15
N VAL A 187 14.96 -4.07 0.18
CA VAL A 187 14.76 -5.53 0.14
C VAL A 187 15.44 -6.10 -1.10
N VAL A 188 16.17 -7.19 -0.91
CA VAL A 188 16.83 -7.93 -1.98
C VAL A 188 16.23 -9.33 -2.05
N SER A 189 15.81 -9.74 -3.24
CA SER A 189 15.18 -11.04 -3.49
C SER A 189 15.38 -11.46 -4.93
N ALA A 190 15.88 -12.67 -5.17
CA ALA A 190 16.02 -13.22 -6.52
C ALA A 190 14.66 -13.55 -7.16
N GLU A 191 13.62 -13.72 -6.33
CA GLU A 191 12.25 -14.05 -6.76
C GLU A 191 11.37 -12.81 -7.00
N GLY A 192 11.95 -11.62 -7.13
CA GLY A 192 11.20 -10.38 -7.40
C GLY A 192 10.34 -9.86 -6.25
N ARG A 193 10.52 -10.35 -5.02
CA ARG A 193 9.79 -9.91 -3.82
C ARG A 193 10.42 -8.69 -3.13
N GLY A 194 11.32 -7.98 -3.81
CA GLY A 194 12.11 -6.89 -3.24
C GLY A 194 12.35 -5.75 -4.23
N ASN A 195 13.05 -4.70 -3.77
CA ASN A 195 13.45 -3.57 -4.61
C ASN A 195 14.55 -3.95 -5.60
N PHE A 196 15.39 -4.91 -5.22
CA PHE A 196 16.53 -5.33 -6.00
C PHE A 196 16.56 -6.84 -6.15
N MET A 197 16.91 -7.29 -7.35
CA MET A 197 17.25 -8.68 -7.65
C MET A 197 18.73 -8.98 -7.40
N ASP A 198 19.53 -7.95 -7.10
CA ASP A 198 20.99 -8.02 -6.94
C ASP A 198 21.42 -7.27 -5.67
N LEU A 199 22.23 -7.93 -4.84
CA LEU A 199 22.65 -7.39 -3.55
C LEU A 199 23.64 -6.22 -3.69
N GLN A 200 24.52 -6.24 -4.70
CA GLN A 200 25.45 -5.14 -4.94
C GLN A 200 24.70 -3.88 -5.34
N LYS A 201 23.72 -3.98 -6.24
CA LYS A 201 22.88 -2.85 -6.65
C LYS A 201 22.13 -2.22 -5.46
N ALA A 202 21.66 -3.05 -4.53
CA ALA A 202 21.02 -2.55 -3.30
C ALA A 202 22.01 -1.76 -2.42
N VAL A 203 23.24 -2.26 -2.27
CA VAL A 203 24.31 -1.55 -1.53
C VAL A 203 24.71 -0.25 -2.22
N ASP A 204 24.78 -0.26 -3.55
CA ASP A 204 25.15 0.91 -4.35
C ASP A 204 24.08 2.02 -4.25
N ALA A 205 22.81 1.64 -4.16
CA ALA A 205 21.70 2.56 -3.96
C ALA A 205 21.66 3.27 -2.60
N VAL A 206 22.37 2.76 -1.57
CA VAL A 206 22.46 3.42 -0.26
C VAL A 206 23.26 4.72 -0.39
N PRO A 207 22.70 5.89 -0.01
CA PRO A 207 23.45 7.16 -0.04
C PRO A 207 24.63 7.16 0.94
N VAL A 208 25.74 7.79 0.56
CA VAL A 208 26.90 7.98 1.43
C VAL A 208 26.50 8.79 2.67
N GLY A 209 27.01 8.41 3.84
CA GLY A 209 26.71 9.08 5.12
C GLY A 209 25.38 8.68 5.75
N LYS A 210 24.51 7.95 5.05
CA LYS A 210 23.26 7.42 5.63
C LYS A 210 23.43 6.01 6.17
N LYS A 211 22.74 5.74 7.28
CA LYS A 211 22.54 4.38 7.79
C LYS A 211 21.40 3.75 7.00
N ALA A 212 21.56 2.49 6.60
CA ALA A 212 20.51 1.74 5.93
C ALA A 212 20.46 0.28 6.42
N VAL A 213 19.25 -0.28 6.44
CA VAL A 213 18.96 -1.68 6.70
C VAL A 213 18.55 -2.34 5.38
N ILE A 214 19.32 -3.34 4.96
CA ILE A 214 19.02 -4.13 3.76
C ILE A 214 18.53 -5.50 4.21
N ARG A 215 17.27 -5.82 3.92
CA ARG A 215 16.69 -7.15 4.15
C ARG A 215 16.96 -8.04 2.94
N ILE A 216 17.48 -9.23 3.17
CA ILE A 216 17.84 -10.20 2.13
C ILE A 216 16.96 -11.44 2.28
N LEU A 217 16.22 -11.79 1.23
CA LEU A 217 15.24 -12.88 1.24
C LEU A 217 15.78 -14.09 0.49
N GLY A 218 15.90 -15.22 1.20
CA GLY A 218 16.28 -16.52 0.61
C GLY A 218 17.64 -16.51 -0.10
N GLY A 219 17.99 -17.62 -0.74
CA GLY A 219 19.10 -17.72 -1.69
C GLY A 219 20.52 -17.57 -1.12
N GLU A 220 21.49 -17.65 -2.02
CA GLU A 220 22.91 -17.41 -1.77
C GLU A 220 23.39 -16.21 -2.56
N TRP A 221 24.01 -15.26 -1.87
CA TRP A 221 24.36 -13.95 -2.40
C TRP A 221 25.86 -13.74 -2.33
N LYS A 222 26.45 -13.23 -3.41
CA LYS A 222 27.84 -12.79 -3.41
C LYS A 222 28.02 -11.66 -2.40
N LYS A 223 29.10 -11.73 -1.61
CA LYS A 223 29.49 -10.66 -0.67
C LYS A 223 29.65 -9.33 -1.41
N PRO A 224 28.87 -8.30 -1.04
CA PRO A 224 28.94 -7.02 -1.73
C PRO A 224 30.15 -6.21 -1.24
N ILE A 225 30.65 -5.35 -2.11
CA ILE A 225 31.65 -4.35 -1.79
C ILE A 225 30.93 -3.12 -1.28
N ILE A 226 31.23 -2.72 -0.04
CA ILE A 226 30.62 -1.54 0.59
C ILE A 226 31.58 -0.37 0.46
N ALA A 227 31.19 0.64 -0.32
CA ALA A 227 31.97 1.86 -0.48
C ALA A 227 32.18 2.59 0.87
N LYS A 228 33.35 3.24 1.01
CA LYS A 228 33.72 4.00 2.21
C LYS A 228 32.64 5.04 2.55
N GLY A 229 32.26 5.11 3.82
CA GLY A 229 31.26 6.08 4.31
C GLY A 229 29.80 5.59 4.27
N LYS A 230 29.53 4.40 3.72
CA LYS A 230 28.20 3.77 3.82
C LYS A 230 28.09 2.93 5.11
N LYS A 231 26.98 3.05 5.82
CA LYS A 231 26.70 2.29 7.06
C LYS A 231 25.51 1.36 6.83
N ILE A 232 25.78 0.09 6.54
CA ILE A 232 24.75 -0.86 6.12
C ILE A 232 24.62 -2.01 7.12
N LYS A 233 23.40 -2.29 7.58
CA LYS A 233 23.04 -3.48 8.34
C LYS A 233 22.32 -4.47 7.44
N PHE A 234 22.85 -5.68 7.30
CA PHE A 234 22.15 -6.75 6.59
C PHE A 234 21.27 -7.56 7.54
N VAL A 235 20.02 -7.77 7.15
CA VAL A 235 19.07 -8.65 7.86
C VAL A 235 18.73 -9.81 6.93
N LYS A 236 19.17 -11.01 7.28
CA LYS A 236 18.93 -12.22 6.49
C LYS A 236 17.62 -12.86 6.92
N SER A 237 16.77 -13.22 5.97
CA SER A 237 15.50 -13.91 6.19
C SER A 237 15.39 -15.13 5.27
N PHE A 238 14.53 -16.09 5.62
CA PHE A 238 14.24 -17.28 4.80
C PHE A 238 15.50 -18.08 4.40
N GLY A 239 16.48 -18.17 5.31
CA GLY A 239 17.72 -18.93 5.06
C GLY A 239 18.74 -18.25 4.15
N ALA A 240 18.59 -16.94 3.85
CA ALA A 240 19.54 -16.19 3.03
C ALA A 240 20.98 -16.29 3.56
N LYS A 241 21.94 -16.52 2.65
CA LYS A 241 23.38 -16.56 2.96
C LYS A 241 24.16 -15.57 2.12
N ILE A 242 25.14 -14.90 2.72
CA ILE A 242 26.13 -14.10 1.99
C ILE A 242 27.43 -14.90 2.00
N LYS A 243 28.01 -15.15 0.82
CA LYS A 243 29.28 -15.86 0.63
C LYS A 243 30.31 -14.91 0.03
#